data_AF-A0A923TJI7-F1
#
_entry.id   AF-A0A923TJI7-F1
#
_cell.length_a   1.000
_cell.length_b   1.000
_cell.length_c   1.000
_cell.angle_alpha   90.00
_cell.angle_beta   90.00
_cell.angle_gamma   90.00
#
_symmetry.space_group_name_H-M   'P 1'
#
loop_
_entity.id
_entity.type
_entity.pdbx_description
1 polymer ?
#
loop_
_entity_poly.entity_id
_entity_poly.type
_entity_poly.pdbx_seq_one_letter_code
_entity_poly.pdbx_strand_id
1 'polypeptide(L)' 'MHPVRAPDELSFHAFKGGDVGSRIDFIFQTEHFIATESAIDRTARDRRYPSDHYPVTAVLRLK' A
#
# COMPACT_ATOMS: atom_id res chain seq x y z
N MET A 1 -6.75 -8.88 3.04
CA MET A 1 -5.83 -8.84 4.20
C MET A 1 -5.88 -7.43 4.78
N HIS A 2 -5.74 -7.25 6.09
CA HIS A 2 -5.88 -5.95 6.81
C HIS A 2 -7.28 -5.30 6.79
N PRO A 3 -8.31 -5.95 7.37
CA PRO A 3 -9.66 -5.37 7.47
C PRO A 3 -9.78 -4.27 8.53
N VAL A 4 -8.85 -4.22 9.49
CA VAL A 4 -8.82 -3.22 10.56
C VAL A 4 -7.79 -2.17 10.18
N ARG A 5 -8.20 -0.90 10.22
CA ARG A 5 -7.29 0.23 9.97
C ARG A 5 -6.31 0.39 11.11
N ALA A 6 -5.04 0.56 10.77
CA ALA A 6 -3.98 0.97 11.67
C ALA A 6 -3.57 2.45 11.41
N PRO A 7 -2.94 3.13 12.38
CA PRO A 7 -2.53 4.53 12.22
C PRO A 7 -1.30 4.72 11.31
N ASP A 8 -0.58 3.65 10.97
CA ASP A 8 0.67 3.62 10.19
C ASP A 8 0.46 3.17 8.74
N GLU A 9 -0.69 3.52 8.14
CA GLU A 9 -1.09 3.10 6.80
C GLU A 9 -1.00 4.20 5.74
N LEU A 10 -0.21 5.26 5.97
CA LEU A 10 -0.08 6.38 5.04
C LEU A 10 0.30 5.90 3.64
N SER A 11 -0.59 6.11 2.67
CA SER A 11 -0.30 5.85 1.24
C SER A 11 0.00 7.13 0.44
N PHE A 12 -0.41 8.31 0.91
CA PHE A 12 -0.06 9.60 0.32
C PHE A 12 0.90 10.39 1.23
N HIS A 13 2.05 10.81 0.72
CA HIS A 13 3.08 11.50 1.51
C HIS A 13 3.57 12.82 0.90
N ALA A 14 3.02 13.28 -0.24
CA ALA A 14 3.38 14.56 -0.86
C ALA A 14 4.90 14.78 -1.03
N PHE A 15 5.64 13.72 -1.38
CA PHE A 15 7.11 13.69 -1.45
C PHE A 15 7.87 13.96 -0.13
N LYS A 16 7.18 14.00 1.03
CA LYS A 16 7.77 14.22 2.36
C LYS A 16 8.15 12.93 3.10
N GLY A 17 7.56 11.81 2.70
CA GLY A 17 7.74 10.52 3.38
C GLY A 17 6.88 10.37 4.64
N GLY A 18 7.24 9.38 5.46
CA GLY A 18 6.51 9.01 6.68
C GLY A 18 5.63 7.77 6.51
N ASP A 19 5.03 7.34 7.61
CA ASP A 19 4.21 6.14 7.72
C ASP A 19 2.90 6.37 8.46
N VAL A 20 2.85 7.33 9.39
CA VAL A 20 1.63 7.72 10.11
C VAL A 20 0.65 8.42 9.19
N GLY A 21 -0.54 7.85 9.06
CA GLY A 21 -1.69 8.40 8.35
C GLY A 21 -2.58 7.34 7.73
N SER A 22 -3.51 7.80 6.90
CA SER A 22 -4.56 6.96 6.34
C SER A 22 -4.12 6.23 5.08
N ARG A 23 -4.60 5.00 4.94
CA ARG A 23 -4.69 4.29 3.66
C ARG A 23 -5.80 4.91 2.82
N ILE A 24 -5.44 5.50 1.68
CA ILE A 24 -6.40 6.05 0.72
C ILE A 24 -6.36 5.37 -0.65
N ASP A 25 -5.36 4.52 -0.89
CA ASP A 25 -5.19 3.72 -2.09
C ASP A 25 -5.51 2.24 -1.82
N PHE A 26 -6.29 1.59 -2.70
CA PHE A 26 -6.82 0.24 -2.47
C PHE A 26 -6.78 -0.62 -3.73
N ILE A 27 -6.53 -1.92 -3.53
CA ILE A 27 -6.73 -2.96 -4.54
C ILE A 27 -7.91 -3.83 -4.10
N PHE A 28 -8.97 -3.86 -4.89
CA PHE A 28 -10.11 -4.77 -4.69
C PHE A 28 -10.00 -5.97 -5.62
N GLN A 29 -10.45 -7.14 -5.16
CA GLN A 29 -10.51 -8.36 -5.95
C GLN A 29 -11.92 -8.97 -5.89
N THR A 30 -12.28 -9.72 -6.93
CA THR A 30 -13.47 -10.58 -6.92
C THR A 30 -13.20 -11.88 -6.17
N GLU A 31 -14.25 -12.66 -5.90
CA GLU A 31 -14.12 -13.91 -5.16
C GLU A 31 -13.31 -14.99 -5.89
N HIS A 32 -12.99 -14.85 -7.18
CA HIS A 32 -12.19 -15.83 -7.92
C HIS A 32 -10.72 -15.86 -7.49
N PHE A 33 -10.27 -14.83 -6.77
CA PHE A 33 -8.88 -14.71 -6.33
C PHE A 33 -8.75 -14.84 -4.82
N ILE A 34 -7.55 -15.22 -4.38
CA ILE A 34 -7.11 -15.15 -3.00
C ILE A 34 -5.89 -14.25 -2.97
N ALA A 35 -5.97 -13.12 -2.26
CA ALA A 35 -4.78 -12.36 -1.92
C ALA A 35 -3.91 -13.21 -0.97
N THR A 36 -2.64 -13.40 -1.31
CA THR A 36 -1.66 -14.16 -0.51
C THR A 36 -0.61 -13.25 0.14
N GLU A 37 -0.44 -12.03 -0.38
CA GLU A 37 0.42 -11.00 0.19
C GLU A 37 -0.12 -9.61 -0.16
N SER A 38 0.11 -8.62 0.70
CA SER A 38 -0.14 -7.22 0.39
C SER A 38 0.77 -6.31 1.21
N ALA A 39 1.24 -5.21 0.62
CA ALA A 39 2.09 -4.24 1.31
C ALA A 39 1.86 -2.80 0.82
N ILE A 40 2.28 -1.83 1.63
CA ILE A 40 2.57 -0.47 1.19
C ILE A 40 4.08 -0.41 0.98
N ASP A 41 4.53 -0.26 -0.26
CA ASP A 41 5.95 -0.19 -0.59
C ASP A 41 6.49 1.21 -0.28
N ARG A 42 7.29 1.32 0.79
CA ARG A 42 7.90 2.57 1.24
C ARG A 42 9.31 2.79 0.68
N THR A 43 9.72 2.04 -0.35
CA THR A 43 11.06 2.13 -0.92
C THR A 43 11.32 3.53 -1.47
N ALA A 44 12.37 4.16 -0.97
CA ALA A 44 12.92 5.40 -1.48
C ALA A 44 14.35 5.17 -1.96
N ARG A 45 14.73 5.79 -3.08
CA ARG A 45 16.09 5.73 -3.62
C ARG A 45 16.72 7.10 -3.55
N ASP A 46 17.92 7.20 -3.00
CA ASP A 46 18.65 8.47 -2.83
C ASP A 46 17.81 9.55 -2.13
N ARG A 47 16.96 9.12 -1.18
CA ARG A 47 15.96 9.94 -0.46
C ARG A 47 14.92 10.63 -1.35
N ARG A 48 14.69 10.09 -2.55
CA ARG A 48 13.64 10.54 -3.48
C ARG A 48 12.56 9.47 -3.60
N TYR A 49 11.33 9.96 -3.71
CA TYR A 49 10.16 9.13 -3.95
C TYR A 49 9.77 9.21 -5.43
N PRO A 50 9.45 8.08 -6.09
CA PRO A 50 9.01 8.08 -7.48
C PRO A 50 7.66 8.80 -7.72
N SER A 51 6.83 8.94 -6.68
CA SER A 51 5.50 9.57 -6.69
C SER A 51 5.25 10.26 -5.34
N ASP A 52 4.20 11.07 -5.25
CA ASP A 52 3.65 11.59 -3.99
C ASP A 52 2.83 10.55 -3.22
N HIS A 53 2.58 9.38 -3.82
CA HIS A 53 2.00 8.21 -3.18
C HIS A 53 3.03 7.06 -3.08
N TYR A 54 2.91 6.26 -2.02
CA TYR A 54 3.53 4.94 -1.92
C TYR A 54 2.71 3.91 -2.71
N PRO A 55 3.34 3.05 -3.53
CA PRO A 55 2.64 1.95 -4.17
C PRO A 55 1.99 1.00 -3.17
N VAL A 56 0.76 0.58 -3.45
CA VAL A 56 0.11 -0.55 -2.77
C VAL A 56 0.29 -1.78 -3.64
N THR A 57 0.86 -2.85 -3.10
CA THR A 57 1.11 -4.10 -3.81
C THR A 57 0.22 -5.23 -3.28
N ALA A 58 -0.10 -6.17 -4.15
CA ALA A 58 -0.78 -7.41 -3.78
C ALA A 58 -0.32 -8.57 -4.66
N VAL A 59 -0.11 -9.73 -4.05
CA VAL A 59 0.07 -11.00 -4.78
C VAL A 59 -1.26 -11.74 -4.71
N LEU A 60 -1.80 -12.09 -5.88
CA LEU A 60 -3.07 -12.78 -6.00
C LEU A 60 -2.85 -14.18 -6.58
N ARG A 61 -3.53 -15.17 -6.00
CA ARG A 61 -3.61 -16.52 -6.53
C ARG A 61 -5.04 -16.76 -7.04
N LEU A 62 -5.17 -17.27 -8.26
CA LEU A 62 -6.46 -17.77 -8.75
C LEU A 62 -6.86 -18.99 -7.90
N LYS A 63 -8.12 -19.04 -7.46
CA LYS A 63 -8.64 -20.17 -6.67
C LYS A 63 -8.50 -21.50 -7.37
#